data_AF-A0A379VTL3-F1
#
_entry.id   AF-A0A379VTL3-F1
#
_cell.length_a   1.000
_cell.length_b   1.000
_cell.length_c   1.000
_cell.angle_alpha   90.00
_cell.angle_beta   90.00
_cell.angle_gamma   90.00
#
_symmetry.space_group_name_H-M   'P 1'
#
loop_
_entity.id
_entity.type
_entity.pdbx_description
1 polymer ?
#
loop_
_entity_poly.entity_id
_entity_poly.type
_entity_poly.pdbx_seq_one_letter_code
_entity_poly.pdbx_strand_id
1 'polypeptide(L)'
;MKQTVYTASPESQQIHVWSLNHEGTLTLVQVVDVPGQVQPMVVSPDKRYLYVGVRPEFRVLAYRIAPDDGALTFAAESALPGSPTIFLPIIMVVLSLSDRITPVMSA
;
A
#
# COMPACT_ATOMS: atom_id res chain seq x y z
N MET A 1 4.94 17.32 -6.19
CA MET A 1 4.00 16.26 -5.76
C MET A 1 4.83 15.03 -5.44
N LYS A 2 4.67 14.41 -4.27
CA LYS A 2 5.33 13.13 -3.96
C LYS A 2 4.37 12.00 -4.32
N GLN A 3 4.84 11.03 -5.10
CA GLN A 3 4.06 9.84 -5.43
C GLN A 3 4.75 8.64 -4.77
N THR A 4 3.96 7.74 -4.21
CA THR A 4 4.44 6.47 -3.67
C THR A 4 3.89 5.35 -4.52
N VAL A 5 4.73 4.40 -4.90
CA VAL A 5 4.35 3.20 -5.65
C VAL A 5 4.52 1.99 -4.75
N TYR A 6 3.49 1.15 -4.68
CA TYR A 6 3.50 -0.12 -3.97
C TYR A 6 3.51 -1.25 -4.99
N THR A 7 4.50 -2.14 -4.90
CA THR A 7 4.57 -3.33 -5.76
C THR A 7 4.56 -4.58 -4.90
N ALA A 8 3.62 -5.48 -5.19
CA ALA A 8 3.56 -6.81 -4.60
C ALA A 8 4.53 -7.75 -5.32
N SER A 9 5.22 -8.59 -4.55
CA SER A 9 6.04 -9.67 -5.04
C SER A 9 5.52 -10.96 -4.39
N PRO A 10 4.53 -11.64 -5.00
CA PRO A 10 3.86 -12.79 -4.38
C PRO A 10 4.80 -13.94 -4.04
N GLU A 11 5.78 -14.20 -4.92
CA GLU A 11 6.75 -15.30 -4.79
C GLU A 11 7.71 -15.06 -3.63
N SER A 12 8.14 -13.82 -3.43
CA SER A 12 8.99 -13.43 -2.30
C SER A 12 8.20 -13.00 -1.06
N GLN A 13 6.86 -13.00 -1.14
CA GLN A 13 5.96 -12.62 -0.04
C GLN A 13 6.21 -11.21 0.49
N GLN A 14 6.48 -10.27 -0.42
CA GLN A 14 6.91 -8.93 -0.07
C GLN A 14 6.07 -7.84 -0.73
N ILE A 15 5.99 -6.70 -0.05
CA ILE A 15 5.55 -5.43 -0.61
C ILE A 15 6.74 -4.49 -0.62
N HIS A 16 7.05 -3.94 -1.79
CA HIS A 16 8.05 -2.90 -1.92
C HIS A 16 7.37 -1.54 -2.02
N VAL A 17 7.82 -0.60 -1.20
CA VAL A 17 7.36 0.78 -1.16
C VAL A 17 8.42 1.64 -1.83
N TRP A 18 8.03 2.36 -2.88
CA TRP A 18 8.91 3.20 -3.67
C TRP A 18 8.44 4.65 -3.63
N SER A 19 9.36 5.58 -3.50
CA SER A 19 9.10 7.00 -3.73
C SER A 19 9.40 7.31 -5.20
N LEU A 20 8.44 7.90 -5.91
CA LEU A 20 8.58 8.39 -7.28
C LEU A 20 8.81 9.91 -7.23
N ASN A 21 9.98 10.33 -7.73
CA ASN A 21 10.34 11.74 -7.83
C ASN A 21 9.72 12.40 -9.08
N HIS A 22 9.84 13.73 -9.19
CA HIS A 22 9.28 14.47 -10.33
C HIS A 22 9.93 14.14 -11.68
N GLU A 23 11.16 13.62 -11.65
CA GLU A 23 11.94 13.20 -12.82
C GLU A 23 11.60 11.76 -13.26
N GLY A 24 10.70 11.07 -12.56
CA GLY A 24 10.30 9.70 -12.88
C GLY A 24 11.21 8.62 -12.27
N THR A 25 12.15 8.99 -11.42
CA THR A 25 13.05 8.04 -10.73
C THR A 25 12.36 7.43 -9.51
N LEU A 26 12.46 6.11 -9.37
CA LEU A 26 12.00 5.35 -8.21
C LEU A 26 13.13 5.16 -7.20
N THR A 27 12.85 5.46 -5.93
CA THR A 27 13.75 5.19 -4.81
C THR A 27 13.06 4.25 -3.84
N LEU A 28 13.71 3.14 -3.49
CA LEU A 28 13.17 2.19 -2.52
C LEU A 28 13.12 2.85 -1.13
N VAL A 29 11.93 2.88 -0.53
CA VAL A 29 11.68 3.44 0.80
C VAL A 29 11.65 2.33 1.84
N GLN A 30 10.95 1.24 1.53
CA GLN A 30 10.72 0.15 2.48
C GLN A 30 10.48 -1.16 1.73
N VAL A 31 10.89 -2.27 2.34
CA VAL A 31 10.42 -3.63 2.00
C VAL A 31 9.67 -4.15 3.21
N VAL A 32 8.48 -4.70 2.97
CA VAL A 32 7.61 -5.27 4.00
C VAL A 32 7.42 -6.74 3.70
N ASP A 33 7.84 -7.59 4.64
CA ASP A 33 7.52 -9.01 4.60
C ASP A 33 6.06 -9.24 5.02
N VAL A 34 5.39 -10.10 4.28
CA VAL A 34 3.98 -10.44 4.45
C VAL A 34 3.87 -11.95 4.70
N PRO A 35 3.01 -12.41 5.62
CA PRO A 35 2.86 -13.84 5.91
C PRO A 35 2.06 -14.57 4.82
N GLY A 36 2.54 -14.55 3.58
CA GLY A 36 1.97 -15.27 2.45
C GLY A 36 2.00 -14.49 1.13
N GLN A 37 1.35 -15.04 0.11
CA GLN A 37 1.29 -14.45 -1.22
C GLN A 37 0.42 -13.19 -1.23
N VAL A 38 1.07 -12.07 -1.52
CA VAL A 38 0.49 -10.73 -1.55
C VAL A 38 -0.31 -10.53 -2.83
N GLN A 39 -1.63 -10.70 -2.78
CA GLN A 39 -2.56 -10.25 -3.82
C GLN A 39 -4.03 -10.48 -3.45
N PRO A 40 -4.93 -9.54 -3.82
CA PRO A 40 -4.67 -8.25 -4.46
C PRO A 40 -4.32 -7.15 -3.45
N MET A 41 -3.83 -6.01 -3.94
CA MET A 41 -3.62 -4.80 -3.13
C MET A 41 -4.56 -3.66 -3.55
N VAL A 42 -5.11 -2.93 -2.58
CA VAL A 42 -5.96 -1.75 -2.82
C VAL A 42 -5.74 -0.68 -1.76
N VAL A 43 -5.60 0.58 -2.20
CA VAL A 43 -5.53 1.72 -1.28
C VAL A 43 -6.94 2.20 -0.95
N SER A 44 -7.18 2.53 0.32
CA SER A 44 -8.44 3.11 0.76
C SER A 44 -8.70 4.45 0.07
N PRO A 45 -9.97 4.83 -0.20
CA PRO A 45 -10.28 6.11 -0.85
C PRO A 45 -9.73 7.34 -0.11
N ASP A 46 -9.61 7.26 1.22
CA ASP A 46 -9.02 8.30 2.07
C ASP A 46 -7.48 8.27 2.14
N LYS A 47 -6.84 7.35 1.41
CA LYS A 47 -5.38 7.16 1.31
C LYS A 47 -4.68 6.85 2.64
N ARG A 48 -5.41 6.42 3.66
CA ARG A 48 -4.85 6.12 4.99
C ARG A 48 -4.42 4.66 5.15
N TYR A 49 -4.99 3.75 4.36
CA TYR A 49 -4.74 2.33 4.48
C TYR A 49 -4.45 1.68 3.12
N LEU A 50 -3.54 0.71 3.13
CA LEU A 50 -3.36 -0.28 2.07
C LEU A 50 -3.95 -1.59 2.57
N TYR A 51 -4.97 -2.10 1.88
CA TYR A 51 -5.52 -3.43 2.11
C TYR A 51 -4.87 -4.44 1.19
N VAL A 52 -4.48 -5.58 1.77
CA VAL A 52 -3.71 -6.60 1.10
C VAL A 52 -4.36 -7.95 1.34
N GLY A 53 -4.82 -8.60 0.26
CA GLY A 53 -5.22 -9.99 0.30
C GLY A 53 -4.00 -10.90 0.42
N VAL A 54 -4.11 -11.92 1.27
CA VAL A 54 -3.05 -12.91 1.49
C VAL A 54 -3.58 -14.32 1.24
N ARG A 55 -2.76 -15.12 0.57
CA ARG A 55 -2.97 -16.56 0.31
C ARG A 55 -1.78 -17.37 0.83
N PRO A 56 -1.99 -18.65 1.20
CA PRO A 56 -3.23 -19.44 1.14
C PRO A 56 -4.20 -19.24 2.32
N GLU A 57 -3.82 -18.52 3.38
CA GLU A 57 -4.59 -18.42 4.63
C GLU A 57 -5.89 -17.59 4.51
N PHE A 58 -6.19 -17.09 3.31
CA PHE A 58 -7.35 -16.27 2.95
C PHE A 58 -7.64 -15.20 4.00
N ARG A 59 -6.76 -14.20 4.05
CA ARG A 59 -6.90 -13.05 4.96
C ARG A 59 -6.80 -11.75 4.21
N VAL A 60 -7.27 -10.68 4.83
CA VAL A 60 -6.94 -9.30 4.46
C VAL A 60 -6.11 -8.70 5.58
N LEU A 61 -4.96 -8.16 5.22
CA LEU A 61 -4.14 -7.33 6.09
C LEU A 61 -4.41 -5.86 5.78
N ALA A 62 -4.48 -5.04 6.82
CA ALA A 62 -4.55 -3.61 6.71
C ALA A 62 -3.22 -3.01 7.18
N TYR A 63 -2.58 -2.25 6.30
CA TYR A 63 -1.40 -1.46 6.63
C TYR A 63 -1.77 0.02 6.64
N ARG A 64 -1.38 0.74 7.68
CA ARG A 64 -1.47 2.20 7.73
C ARG A 64 -0.38 2.80 6.87
N ILE A 65 -0.75 3.80 6.07
CA ILE A 65 0.16 4.55 5.21
C ILE A 65 0.63 5.79 5.96
N ALA A 66 1.95 5.95 6.10
CA ALA A 66 2.56 7.16 6.63
C ALA A 66 2.39 8.31 5.62
N PRO A 67 1.94 9.50 6.06
CA PRO A 67 1.64 10.60 5.16
C PRO A 67 2.90 11.23 4.52
N ASP A 68 4.08 11.03 5.11
CA ASP A 68 5.29 11.77 4.76
C ASP A 68 6.09 11.09 3.64
N ASP A 69 6.18 9.76 3.69
CA ASP A 69 6.99 8.91 2.81
C ASP A 69 6.20 7.72 2.21
N GLY A 70 4.96 7.50 2.66
CA GLY A 70 4.14 6.38 2.23
C GLY A 70 4.54 5.04 2.84
N ALA A 71 5.40 5.03 3.86
CA ALA A 71 5.79 3.81 4.57
C ALA A 71 4.57 3.11 5.17
N LEU A 72 4.64 1.78 5.23
CA LEU A 72 3.57 0.91 5.70
C LEU A 72 3.86 0.42 7.11
N THR A 73 2.85 0.52 7.96
CA THR A 73 2.86 -0.08 9.31
C THR A 73 1.67 -1.01 9.44
N PHE A 74 1.88 -2.25 9.89
CA PHE A 74 0.77 -3.19 10.12
C PHE A 74 -0.23 -2.60 11.12
N ALA A 75 -1.52 -2.66 10.79
CA ALA A 75 -2.58 -2.10 11.61
C ALA A 75 -3.58 -3.16 12.10
N ALA A 76 -4.00 -4.07 11.21
CA ALA A 76 -4.97 -5.11 11.54
C ALA A 76 -4.95 -6.25 10.52
N GLU A 77 -5.59 -7.36 10.88
CA GLU A 77 -5.92 -8.44 9.95
C GLU A 77 -7.34 -8.98 10.19
N SER A 78 -7.93 -9.56 9.15
CA SER A 78 -9.20 -10.28 9.24
C SER A 78 -9.20 -11.49 8.33
N ALA A 79 -9.75 -12.60 8.81
CA ALA A 79 -9.99 -13.78 7.99
C ALA A 79 -11.06 -13.51 6.92
N LEU A 80 -10.93 -14.19 5.78
CA LEU A 80 -11.92 -14.23 4.71
C LEU A 80 -12.55 -15.63 4.64
N PRO A 81 -13.85 -15.73 4.30
CA PRO A 81 -14.52 -17.01 4.08
C PRO A 81 -14.06 -17.71 2.79
N GLY A 82 -13.25 -17.04 1.95
CA GLY A 82 -12.77 -17.56 0.69
C GLY A 82 -11.65 -16.70 0.12
N SER A 83 -11.10 -17.14 -1.01
CA SER A 83 -9.88 -16.54 -1.52
C SER A 83 -10.06 -15.09 -1.98
N PRO A 84 -9.19 -14.15 -1.56
CA PRO A 84 -9.30 -12.75 -1.95
C PRO A 84 -9.13 -12.64 -3.47
N THR A 85 -10.22 -12.35 -4.16
CA THR A 85 -10.29 -12.36 -5.62
C THR A 85 -10.80 -11.02 -6.09
N ILE A 86 -10.07 -10.40 -7.00
CA ILE A 86 -10.49 -9.21 -7.73
C ILE A 86 -10.32 -9.51 -9.22
N PHE A 87 -11.19 -8.95 -10.07
CA PHE A 87 -11.24 -9.29 -11.49
C PHE A 87 -10.01 -8.79 -12.29
N LEU A 88 -9.21 -7.90 -11.69
CA LEU A 88 -7.97 -7.39 -12.26
C LEU A 88 -6.82 -7.61 -11.25
N PRO A 89 -5.81 -8.46 -11.53
CA PRO A 89 -4.68 -8.61 -10.62
C PRO A 89 -3.86 -7.32 -10.60
N ILE A 90 -4.17 -6.43 -9.66
CA ILE A 90 -3.39 -5.21 -9.43
C ILE A 90 -2.20 -5.60 -8.54
N ILE A 91 -1.07 -5.89 -9.19
CA ILE A 91 0.23 -6.17 -8.53
C ILE A 91 0.93 -4.85 -8.15
N MET A 92 0.54 -3.74 -8.78
CA MET A 92 1.12 -2.41 -8.57
C MET A 92 0.03 -1.38 -8.27
N VAL A 93 0.17 -0.65 -7.16
CA VAL A 93 -0.70 0.47 -6.80
C VAL A 93 0.11 1.75 -6.74
N VAL A 94 -0.31 2.79 -7.47
CA VAL A 94 0.32 4.12 -7.42
C VAL A 94 -0.56 5.06 -6.59
N LEU A 95 0.03 5.67 -5.57
CA LEU A 95 -0.61 6.61 -4.67
C LEU A 95 0.03 7.99 -4.80
N SER A 96 -0.78 9.01 -5.13
CA SER A 96 -0.33 10.41 -5.04
C SER A 96 -0.60 10.96 -3.64
N LEU A 97 0.47 11.25 -2.89
CA LEU A 97 0.42 11.95 -1.61
C LEU A 97 0.56 13.45 -1.89
N SER A 98 -0.56 14.16 -1.85
CA SER A 98 -0.58 15.62 -1.93
C SER A 98 -0.25 16.20 -0.55
N ASP A 99 0.64 17.20 -0.50
CA ASP A 99 0.86 17.98 0.72
C ASP A 99 -0.48 18.48 1.24
N ARG A 100 -0.83 18.11 2.47
CA ARG A 100 -2.00 18.70 3.12
C ARG A 100 -1.71 20.18 3.26
N ILE A 101 -2.44 21.01 2.51
CA ILE A 101 -2.49 22.44 2.73
C ILE A 101 -2.92 22.63 4.19
N THR A 102 -2.02 23.15 5.03
CA THR A 102 -2.36 23.61 6.36
C THR A 102 -3.50 24.62 6.23
N PRO A 103 -4.62 24.48 6.96
CA PRO A 103 -5.59 25.56 7.00
C PRO A 103 -4.88 26.72 7.70
N VAL A 104 -4.54 27.75 6.93
CA VAL A 104 -4.17 29.05 7.50
C VAL A 104 -5.46 29.57 8.14
N MET A 105 -5.57 29.40 9.44
CA MET A 105 -6.61 30.04 10.24
C MET A 105 -6.24 31.53 10.29
N SER A 106 -6.76 32.29 9.34
CA SER A 106 -6.68 33.76 9.34
C SER A 106 -7.84 34.34 10.15
N ALA A 107 -7.46 35.20 11.10
CA ALA A 107 -8.22 36.15 11.91
C ALA A 107 -9.15 35.59 13.00
#